data_AF-A0A2D6PCG8-F1
#
_entry.id   AF-A0A2D6PCG8-F1
#
_cell.length_a   1.000
_cell.length_b   1.000
_cell.length_c   1.000
_cell.angle_alpha   90.00
_cell.angle_beta   90.00
_cell.angle_gamma   90.00
#
_symmetry.space_group_name_H-M   'P 1'
#
loop_
_entity.id
_entity.type
_entity.pdbx_description
1 polymer ?
#
loop_
_entity_poly.entity_id
_entity_poly.type
_entity_poly.pdbx_seq_one_letter_code
_entity_poly.pdbx_strand_id
1 'polypeptide(L)'
;MKISKDLDEFFNYKDIAIMIYGEAATGKTTFCLIAAIKYAKQGKVIFLDTENSFSIERIKQLYPDYKKIINNIFLFKINNFNEQKNQFNRLKEIIKSSKAKLIIIDTIGMHYRIAL
;
A
#
# COMPACT_ATOMS: atom_id res chain seq x y z
N MET A 1 13.16 16.03 8.68
CA MET A 1 11.69 16.00 8.50
C MET A 1 11.13 14.95 9.44
N LYS A 2 10.53 15.33 10.58
CA LYS A 2 9.85 14.37 11.46
C LYS A 2 8.53 14.02 10.79
N ILE A 3 8.51 12.85 10.15
CA ILE A 3 7.26 12.20 9.76
C ILE A 3 6.48 11.96 11.09
N SER A 4 5.16 12.08 11.10
CA SER A 4 4.36 12.10 12.34
C SER A 4 4.71 10.91 13.26
N LYS A 5 4.62 11.12 14.58
CA LYS A 5 4.91 10.08 15.60
C LYS A 5 4.19 8.75 15.32
N ASP A 6 3.00 8.81 14.75
CA ASP A 6 2.18 7.67 14.36
C ASP A 6 2.80 6.83 13.24
N LEU A 7 3.51 7.48 12.32
CA LEU A 7 4.21 6.86 11.20
C LEU A 7 5.57 6.30 11.63
N ASP A 8 6.30 7.00 12.50
CA ASP A 8 7.54 6.47 13.09
C ASP A 8 7.24 5.16 13.85
N GLU A 9 6.13 5.12 14.60
CA GLU A 9 5.69 3.91 15.30
C GLU A 9 5.16 2.83 14.34
N PHE A 10 4.60 3.22 13.18
CA PHE A 10 4.20 2.29 12.12
C PHE A 10 5.40 1.66 11.41
N PHE A 11 6.50 2.40 11.22
CA PHE A 11 7.71 1.91 10.55
C PHE A 11 8.73 1.26 11.48
N ASN A 12 8.49 1.22 12.80
CA ASN A 12 9.36 0.58 13.78
C ASN A 12 9.27 -0.97 13.77
N TYR A 13 8.84 -1.57 12.65
CA TYR A 13 8.97 -3.01 12.40
C TYR A 13 10.37 -3.33 11.90
N LYS A 14 10.85 -4.54 12.16
CA LYS A 14 12.20 -5.04 11.82
C LYS A 14 12.54 -5.10 10.31
N ASP A 15 11.78 -4.41 9.47
CA ASP A 15 11.83 -4.45 8.01
C ASP A 15 12.12 -3.06 7.42
N ILE A 16 12.75 -3.04 6.24
CA ILE A 16 13.16 -1.81 5.54
C ILE A 16 11.94 -1.09 4.98
N ALA A 17 11.75 0.18 5.33
CA ALA A 17 10.77 1.06 4.68
C ALA A 17 11.40 1.75 3.47
N ILE A 18 10.75 1.66 2.30
CA ILE A 18 11.19 2.31 1.05
C ILE A 18 10.15 3.34 0.65
N MET A 19 10.56 4.60 0.50
CA MET A 19 9.73 5.68 -0.01
C MET A 19 10.05 5.94 -1.48
N ILE A 20 9.02 5.89 -2.32
CA ILE A 20 9.11 6.19 -3.75
C ILE A 20 8.32 7.47 -4.01
N TYR A 21 9.01 8.52 -4.47
CA TYR A 21 8.42 9.84 -4.70
C TYR A 21 8.80 10.39 -6.09
N GLY A 22 8.02 11.35 -6.58
CA GLY A 22 8.18 11.96 -7.90
C GLY A 22 6.85 12.46 -8.47
N GLU A 23 6.89 13.21 -9.56
CA GLU A 23 5.72 13.82 -10.23
C GLU A 23 4.69 12.78 -10.70
N ALA A 24 3.46 13.20 -10.99
CA ALA A 24 2.45 12.32 -11.58
C ALA A 24 2.99 11.62 -12.84
N ALA A 25 2.51 10.40 -13.11
CA ALA A 25 2.91 9.60 -14.27
C ALA A 25 4.40 9.15 -14.36
N THR A 26 5.24 9.38 -13.34
CA THR A 26 6.63 8.85 -13.31
C THR A 26 6.74 7.34 -13.03
N GLY A 27 5.63 6.60 -12.99
CA GLY A 27 5.63 5.13 -12.84
C GLY A 27 5.55 4.60 -11.41
N LYS A 28 5.38 5.45 -10.39
CA LYS A 28 5.31 5.04 -8.96
C LYS A 28 4.27 3.95 -8.69
N THR A 29 3.01 4.19 -9.08
CA THR A 29 1.93 3.19 -8.96
C THR A 29 2.23 1.93 -9.75
N THR A 30 2.82 2.06 -10.94
CA THR A 30 3.22 0.88 -11.73
C THR A 30 4.26 0.03 -11.01
N PHE A 31 5.25 0.67 -10.38
CA PHE A 31 6.22 -0.02 -9.54
C PHE A 31 5.55 -0.75 -8.38
N CYS A 32 4.63 -0.08 -7.67
CA CYS A 32 3.84 -0.68 -6.60
C CYS A 32 3.06 -1.92 -7.06
N LEU A 33 2.41 -1.86 -8.23
CA LEU A 33 1.68 -3.00 -8.80
C LEU A 33 2.61 -4.17 -9.17
N ILE A 34 3.78 -3.90 -9.77
CA ILE A 34 4.77 -4.94 -10.10
C ILE A 34 5.30 -5.61 -8.83
N ALA A 35 5.61 -4.81 -7.79
CA ALA A 35 6.02 -5.33 -6.49
C ALA A 35 4.90 -6.19 -5.87
N ALA A 36 3.66 -5.73 -5.89
CA ALA A 36 2.51 -6.49 -5.40
C ALA A 36 2.39 -7.85 -6.12
N ILE A 37 2.49 -7.89 -7.44
CA ILE A 37 2.46 -9.13 -8.22
C ILE A 37 3.60 -10.08 -7.80
N LYS A 38 4.82 -9.57 -7.65
CA LYS A 38 6.00 -10.38 -7.28
C LYS A 38 5.80 -11.04 -5.92
N TYR A 39 5.37 -10.29 -4.91
CA TYR A 39 5.22 -10.80 -3.55
C TYR A 39 3.91 -11.59 -3.35
N ALA A 40 2.87 -11.30 -4.14
CA ALA A 40 1.62 -12.07 -4.14
C ALA A 40 1.82 -13.52 -4.62
N LYS A 41 2.89 -13.81 -5.37
CA LYS A 41 3.29 -15.20 -5.69
C LYS A 41 3.84 -15.97 -4.49
N GLN A 42 4.29 -15.26 -3.44
CA GLN A 42 4.95 -15.83 -2.27
C GLN A 42 4.07 -15.83 -1.02
N GLY A 43 2.97 -15.08 -1.04
CA GLY A 43 2.04 -14.98 0.08
C GLY A 43 1.21 -13.70 0.04
N LYS A 44 0.64 -13.35 1.19
CA LYS A 44 -0.27 -12.22 1.33
C LYS A 44 0.43 -10.88 1.09
N VAL A 45 -0.18 -10.01 0.30
CA VAL A 45 0.20 -8.61 0.10
C VAL A 45 -0.93 -7.73 0.59
N ILE A 46 -0.60 -6.70 1.36
CA ILE A 46 -1.56 -5.68 1.80
C ILE A 46 -1.33 -4.44 0.94
N PHE A 47 -2.38 -3.95 0.27
CA PHE A 47 -2.31 -2.77 -0.60
C PHE A 47 -3.31 -1.73 -0.09
N LEU A 48 -2.80 -0.57 0.32
CA LEU A 48 -3.62 0.57 0.75
C LEU A 48 -3.67 1.56 -0.40
N ASP A 49 -4.87 1.80 -0.90
CA ASP A 49 -5.13 2.69 -2.01
C ASP A 49 -5.95 3.88 -1.52
N THR A 50 -5.31 5.04 -1.48
CA THR A 50 -5.93 6.30 -1.05
C THR A 50 -6.44 7.14 -2.22
N GLU A 51 -5.98 6.83 -3.44
CA GLU A 51 -6.25 7.64 -4.65
C GLU A 51 -7.05 6.87 -5.71
N ASN A 52 -7.55 5.68 -5.39
CA ASN A 52 -8.16 4.75 -6.37
C ASN A 52 -7.23 4.41 -7.54
N SER A 53 -5.92 4.34 -7.25
CA SER A 53 -4.84 4.06 -8.20
C SER A 53 -4.69 2.57 -8.53
N PHE A 54 -5.20 1.68 -7.66
CA PHE A 54 -5.15 0.24 -7.86
C PHE A 54 -6.14 -0.18 -8.93
N SER A 55 -5.65 -0.82 -9.99
CA SER A 55 -6.47 -1.31 -11.10
C SER A 55 -6.15 -2.77 -11.42
N ILE A 56 -7.21 -3.59 -11.45
CA ILE A 56 -7.13 -4.99 -11.84
C ILE A 56 -6.78 -5.11 -13.33
N GLU A 57 -7.22 -4.16 -14.16
CA GLU A 57 -6.90 -4.08 -15.59
C GLU A 57 -5.40 -3.90 -15.79
N ARG A 58 -4.76 -3.02 -15.01
CA ARG A 58 -3.29 -2.85 -15.05
C ARG A 58 -2.58 -4.12 -14.58
N ILE A 59 -3.09 -4.80 -13.56
CA ILE A 59 -2.54 -6.10 -13.13
C ILE A 59 -2.66 -7.14 -14.24
N LYS A 60 -3.81 -7.24 -14.93
CA LYS A 60 -4.01 -8.14 -16.07
C LYS A 60 -3.00 -7.87 -17.19
N GLN A 61 -2.72 -6.60 -17.48
CA GLN A 61 -1.73 -6.19 -18.48
C GLN A 61 -0.30 -6.60 -18.08
N LEU A 62 0.06 -6.41 -16.81
CA LEU A 62 1.39 -6.74 -16.28
C LEU A 62 1.59 -8.24 -16.05
N TYR A 63 0.51 -8.97 -15.79
CA TYR A 63 0.52 -10.41 -15.50
C TYR A 63 -0.81 -11.05 -15.95
N PRO A 64 -0.86 -11.61 -17.17
CA PRO A 64 -2.09 -12.19 -17.75
C PRO A 64 -2.74 -13.28 -16.89
N ASP A 65 -1.92 -14.01 -16.12
CA ASP A 65 -2.32 -15.04 -15.16
C ASP A 65 -2.77 -14.49 -13.79
N TYR A 66 -3.23 -13.23 -13.71
CA TYR A 66 -3.57 -12.52 -12.47
C TYR A 66 -4.45 -13.30 -11.50
N LYS A 67 -5.33 -14.19 -11.99
CA LYS A 67 -6.17 -15.06 -11.16
C LYS A 67 -5.36 -15.92 -10.18
N LYS A 68 -4.10 -16.25 -10.51
CA LYS A 68 -3.20 -17.01 -9.62
C LYS A 68 -2.75 -16.22 -8.39
N ILE A 69 -2.79 -14.89 -8.44
CA ILE A 69 -2.23 -14.01 -7.39
C ILE A 69 -3.25 -13.07 -6.76
N ILE A 70 -4.40 -12.83 -7.40
CA ILE A 70 -5.33 -11.77 -6.97
C ILE A 70 -5.91 -12.02 -5.57
N ASN A 71 -6.15 -13.28 -5.22
CA ASN A 71 -6.64 -13.69 -3.90
C ASN A 71 -5.60 -13.47 -2.79
N ASN A 72 -4.33 -13.26 -3.14
CA ASN A 72 -3.27 -12.94 -2.19
C ASN A 72 -3.13 -11.43 -1.94
N ILE A 73 -3.80 -10.58 -2.74
CA ILE A 73 -3.75 -9.11 -2.59
C ILE A 73 -4.98 -8.65 -1.81
N PHE A 74 -4.76 -8.14 -0.60
CA PHE A 74 -5.78 -7.54 0.24
C PHE A 74 -5.78 -6.03 0.03
N LEU A 75 -6.76 -5.54 -0.71
CA LEU A 75 -6.93 -4.13 -1.03
C LEU A 75 -7.77 -3.42 0.05
N PHE A 76 -7.21 -2.37 0.63
CA PHE A 76 -7.89 -1.43 1.51
C PHE A 76 -8.03 -0.10 0.79
N LYS A 77 -9.27 0.32 0.54
CA LYS A 77 -9.55 1.67 0.03
C LYS A 77 -9.75 2.61 1.20
N ILE A 78 -9.09 3.76 1.15
CA ILE A 78 -9.21 4.84 2.13
C ILE A 78 -9.85 6.01 1.42
N ASN A 79 -11.08 6.37 1.82
CA ASN A 79 -11.84 7.40 1.11
C ASN A 79 -11.85 8.75 1.83
N ASN A 80 -11.45 8.81 3.11
CA ASN A 80 -11.35 10.06 3.86
C ASN A 80 -10.27 10.00 4.96
N PHE A 81 -9.83 11.18 5.45
CA PHE A 81 -8.77 11.29 6.44
C PHE A 81 -9.13 10.69 7.82
N ASN A 82 -10.39 10.77 8.23
CA ASN A 82 -10.85 10.15 9.48
C ASN A 82 -10.84 8.63 9.40
N GLU A 83 -11.22 8.06 8.24
CA GLU A 83 -11.02 6.65 7.92
C GLU A 83 -9.54 6.30 7.91
N GLN A 84 -8.67 7.14 7.36
CA GLN A 84 -7.24 6.90 7.36
C GLN A 84 -6.72 6.68 8.80
N LYS A 85 -7.00 7.59 9.73
CA LYS A 85 -6.51 7.48 11.12
C LYS A 85 -7.02 6.22 11.82
N ASN A 86 -8.31 5.90 11.67
CA ASN A 86 -8.90 4.69 12.25
C ASN A 86 -8.41 3.40 11.56
N GLN A 87 -8.24 3.45 10.24
CA GLN A 87 -7.71 2.33 9.47
C GLN A 87 -6.24 2.10 9.80
N PHE A 88 -5.42 3.13 10.06
CA PHE A 88 -4.02 2.96 10.46
C PHE A 88 -3.88 2.16 11.76
N ASN A 89 -4.74 2.42 12.76
CA ASN A 89 -4.77 1.63 13.99
C ASN A 89 -5.17 0.17 13.74
N ARG A 90 -6.21 -0.06 12.91
CA ARG A 90 -6.56 -1.42 12.46
C ARG A 90 -5.44 -2.06 11.63
N LEU A 91 -4.73 -1.27 10.83
CA LEU A 91 -3.65 -1.73 9.98
C LEU A 91 -2.49 -2.22 10.83
N LYS A 92 -2.14 -1.51 11.90
CA LYS A 92 -1.13 -1.96 12.88
C LYS A 92 -1.48 -3.36 13.37
N GLU A 93 -2.72 -3.62 13.76
CA GLU A 93 -3.16 -4.95 14.24
C GLU A 93 -3.22 -5.99 13.11
N ILE A 94 -3.69 -5.63 11.91
CA ILE A 94 -3.67 -6.50 10.74
C ILE A 94 -2.23 -6.88 10.37
N ILE A 95 -1.29 -5.93 10.43
CA ILE A 95 0.11 -6.16 10.11
C ILE A 95 0.73 -7.09 11.14
N LYS A 96 0.53 -6.86 12.46
CA LYS A 96 1.01 -7.77 13.52
C LYS A 96 0.49 -9.19 13.36
N SER A 97 -0.78 -9.33 13.03
CA SER A 97 -1.43 -10.64 12.89
C SER A 97 -1.21 -11.28 11.52
N SER A 98 -0.85 -10.50 10.50
CA SER A 98 -0.60 -11.00 9.16
C SER A 98 0.85 -11.44 9.00
N LYS A 99 1.05 -12.60 8.37
CA LYS A 99 2.34 -12.98 7.77
C LYS A 99 2.49 -12.34 6.37
N ALA A 100 2.12 -11.06 6.23
CA ALA A 100 2.19 -10.35 4.97
C ALA A 100 3.64 -10.28 4.48
N LYS A 101 3.84 -10.50 3.18
CA LYS A 101 5.15 -10.45 2.52
C LYS A 101 5.52 -9.05 2.05
N LEU A 102 4.51 -8.20 1.86
CA LEU A 102 4.66 -6.82 1.45
C LEU A 102 3.44 -6.00 1.88
N ILE A 103 3.69 -4.77 2.32
CA ILE A 103 2.67 -3.76 2.59
C ILE A 103 2.98 -2.57 1.68
N ILE A 104 1.98 -2.10 0.93
CA ILE A 104 2.08 -0.96 0.03
C ILE A 104 1.08 0.10 0.47
N ILE A 105 1.48 1.37 0.42
CA ILE A 105 0.63 2.53 0.64
C ILE A 105 0.79 3.47 -0.57
N ASP A 106 -0.21 3.53 -1.44
CA ASP A 106 -0.23 4.37 -2.65
C ASP A 106 -1.48 5.29 -2.62
N THR A 107 -1.40 6.56 -2.23
CA THR A 107 -0.22 7.33 -1.78
C THR A 107 -0.34 7.70 -0.30
N ILE A 108 0.78 7.86 0.39
CA ILE A 108 0.75 8.31 1.80
C ILE A 108 0.42 9.79 1.95
N GLY A 109 0.57 10.59 0.88
CA GLY A 109 0.67 12.05 0.97
C GLY A 109 -0.62 12.83 0.70
N MET A 110 -1.61 12.27 0.01
CA MET A 110 -2.75 13.08 -0.45
C MET A 110 -3.55 13.72 0.67
N HIS A 111 -3.99 12.94 1.65
CA HIS A 111 -4.83 13.50 2.72
C HIS A 111 -4.05 14.38 3.71
N TYR A 112 -2.74 14.12 3.90
CA TYR A 112 -1.89 15.01 4.70
C TYR A 112 -1.70 16.38 4.03
N ARG A 113 -1.65 16.45 2.69
CA ARG A 113 -1.58 17.72 1.96
C ARG A 113 -2.88 18.52 2.02
N ILE A 114 -4.03 17.87 2.09
CA ILE A 114 -5.36 18.52 2.16
C ILE A 114 -5.67 19.01 3.58
N ALA A 115 -5.15 18.31 4.60
CA ALA A 115 -5.37 18.65 6.00
C ALA A 115 -4.44 19.76 6.55
N LEU A 116 -3.50 20.24 5.72
CA LEU A 116 -2.66 21.42 5.97
C LEU A 116 -3.24 22.63 5.24
#